data_AF-A0A1M6TDS6-F1
#
_entry.id   AF-A0A1M6TDS6-F1
#
_cell.length_a   1.000
_cell.length_b   1.000
_cell.length_c   1.000
_cell.angle_alpha   90.00
_cell.angle_beta   90.00
_cell.angle_gamma   90.00
#
_symmetry.space_group_name_H-M   'P 1'
#
loop_
_entity.id
_entity.type
_entity.pdbx_description
1 polymer ?
#
loop_
_entity_poly.entity_id
_entity_poly.type
_entity_poly.pdbx_seq_one_letter_code
_entity_poly.pdbx_strand_id
1 'polypeptide(L)'
;MNENIYKFISVASGVIAILITYFNKKNTKREKLYNDYFKKLLIPYVAAYKVNANINPVRYVNSRFTRNDIYIPRYVFYLVDKCEKDSLHKVLISDYMSEFPTTSNILITTLSKIGNILSFIMSFIMIFAVSFMFLLTCYMIIDTISIVIIGNYETIMFLGITLNSISFNIILIVLCLFFGIVLMIILIYMVRSEEDRYKMSMKSINKNIKQKIKEYNNMFIIKNNSEPKYYL
;
A
#
# COMPACT_ATOMS: atom_id res chain seq x y z
N MET A 1 -31.61 22.57 13.72
CA MET A 1 -30.90 21.30 13.97
C MET A 1 -30.68 20.51 12.68
N ASN A 2 -31.72 20.27 11.86
CA ASN A 2 -31.59 19.52 10.60
C ASN A 2 -30.71 20.20 9.53
N GLU A 3 -30.74 21.53 9.42
CA GLU A 3 -29.98 22.27 8.40
C GLU A 3 -28.45 22.13 8.56
N ASN A 4 -27.96 22.09 9.81
CA ASN A 4 -26.54 21.87 10.10
C ASN A 4 -26.11 20.43 9.83
N ILE A 5 -27.01 19.46 10.06
CA ILE A 5 -26.78 18.05 9.72
C ILE A 5 -26.67 17.87 8.20
N TYR A 6 -27.54 18.51 7.41
CA TYR A 6 -27.46 18.43 5.94
C TYR A 6 -26.20 19.10 5.38
N LYS A 7 -25.77 20.25 5.94
CA LYS A 7 -24.50 20.89 5.56
C LYS A 7 -23.29 20.00 5.88
N PHE A 8 -23.29 19.33 7.03
CA PHE A 8 -22.22 18.40 7.40
C PHE A 8 -22.19 17.17 6.48
N ILE A 9 -23.34 16.56 6.19
CA ILE A 9 -23.46 15.42 5.26
C ILE A 9 -23.01 15.82 3.86
N SER A 10 -23.38 17.02 3.39
CA SER A 10 -22.96 17.57 2.11
C SER A 10 -21.43 17.68 2.00
N VAL A 11 -20.77 18.30 2.98
CA VAL A 11 -19.30 18.42 3.01
C VAL A 11 -18.63 17.05 3.08
N ALA A 12 -19.12 16.15 3.95
CA ALA A 12 -18.61 14.80 4.06
C ALA A 12 -18.72 14.03 2.73
N SER A 13 -19.86 14.14 2.05
CA SER A 13 -20.09 13.47 0.76
C SER A 13 -19.20 13.99 -0.37
N GLY A 14 -18.95 15.30 -0.42
CA GLY A 14 -18.02 15.92 -1.37
C GLY A 14 -16.58 15.44 -1.17
N VAL A 15 -16.13 15.37 0.08
CA VAL A 15 -14.81 14.83 0.42
C VAL A 15 -14.70 13.36 -0.02
N ILE A 16 -15.69 12.53 0.31
CA ILE A 16 -15.75 11.12 -0.10
C ILE A 16 -15.71 10.98 -1.63
N ALA A 17 -16.44 11.81 -2.38
CA ALA A 17 -16.49 11.75 -3.83
C ALA A 17 -15.15 12.11 -4.49
N ILE A 18 -14.46 13.16 -4.01
CA ILE A 18 -13.13 13.55 -4.49
C ILE A 18 -12.13 12.40 -4.27
N LEU A 19 -12.24 11.74 -3.12
CA LEU A 19 -11.36 10.64 -2.76
C LEU A 19 -11.60 9.39 -3.59
N ILE A 20 -12.86 8.98 -3.78
CA ILE A 20 -13.24 7.88 -4.67
C ILE A 20 -12.71 8.16 -6.08
N THR A 21 -12.86 9.39 -6.56
CA THR A 21 -12.41 9.79 -7.91
C THR A 21 -10.89 9.72 -8.04
N TYR A 22 -10.15 10.27 -7.08
CA TYR A 22 -8.69 10.23 -7.08
C TYR A 22 -8.16 8.79 -7.01
N PHE A 23 -8.76 7.95 -6.16
CA PHE A 23 -8.39 6.55 -5.99
C PHE A 23 -8.70 5.73 -7.25
N ASN A 24 -9.88 5.89 -7.84
CA ASN A 24 -10.24 5.24 -9.10
C ASN A 24 -9.27 5.62 -10.22
N LYS A 25 -8.84 6.89 -10.31
CA LYS A 25 -7.91 7.34 -11.36
C LYS A 25 -6.49 6.76 -11.19
N LYS A 26 -5.98 6.66 -9.95
CA LYS A 26 -4.64 6.09 -9.70
C LYS A 26 -4.62 4.58 -9.89
N ASN A 27 -5.65 3.88 -9.38
CA ASN A 27 -5.74 2.43 -9.51
C ASN A 27 -5.98 1.99 -10.95
N THR A 28 -6.82 2.69 -11.72
CA THR A 28 -7.08 2.34 -13.13
C THR A 28 -5.80 2.39 -13.98
N LYS A 29 -4.91 3.36 -13.77
CA LYS A 29 -3.62 3.41 -14.51
C LYS A 29 -2.71 2.24 -14.14
N ARG A 30 -2.57 1.94 -12.85
CA ARG A 30 -1.71 0.84 -12.37
C ARG A 30 -2.25 -0.53 -12.80
N GLU A 31 -3.55 -0.73 -12.64
CA GLU A 31 -4.26 -1.92 -13.10
C GLU A 31 -4.15 -2.09 -14.61
N LYS A 32 -4.22 -1.00 -15.40
CA LYS A 32 -3.99 -1.06 -16.83
C LYS A 32 -2.57 -1.53 -17.19
N LEU A 33 -1.54 -1.04 -16.51
CA LEU A 33 -0.16 -1.50 -16.75
C LEU A 33 0.01 -2.99 -16.42
N TYR A 34 -0.60 -3.47 -15.33
CA TYR A 34 -0.56 -4.90 -15.00
C TYR A 34 -1.34 -5.76 -16.00
N ASN A 35 -2.53 -5.33 -16.39
CA ASN A 35 -3.32 -6.03 -17.38
C ASN A 35 -2.61 -6.07 -18.74
N ASP A 36 -1.96 -4.99 -19.15
CA ASP A 36 -1.17 -4.95 -20.37
C ASP A 36 0.05 -5.88 -20.28
N TYR A 37 0.76 -5.90 -19.15
CA TYR A 37 1.85 -6.84 -18.91
C TYR A 37 1.39 -8.30 -19.03
N PHE A 38 0.29 -8.63 -18.35
CA PHE A 38 -0.26 -9.98 -18.35
C PHE A 38 -0.73 -10.41 -19.74
N LYS A 39 -1.51 -9.56 -20.41
CA LYS A 39 -2.09 -9.87 -21.73
C LYS A 39 -1.08 -9.84 -22.86
N LYS A 40 -0.14 -8.89 -22.86
CA LYS A 40 0.78 -8.67 -24.00
C LYS A 40 2.08 -9.45 -23.88
N LEU A 41 2.58 -9.73 -22.66
CA LEU A 41 3.81 -10.50 -22.48
C LEU A 41 3.55 -11.89 -21.88
N LEU A 42 2.90 -11.98 -20.73
CA LEU A 42 2.84 -13.23 -19.96
C LEU A 42 2.03 -14.32 -20.67
N ILE A 43 0.80 -14.03 -21.10
CA ILE A 43 -0.03 -14.99 -21.83
C ILE A 43 0.67 -15.47 -23.11
N PRO A 44 1.15 -14.58 -24.02
CA PRO A 44 1.79 -15.02 -25.25
C PRO A 44 3.09 -15.77 -25.02
N TYR A 45 3.86 -15.43 -23.98
CA TYR A 45 5.08 -16.14 -23.63
C TYR A 45 4.79 -17.55 -23.16
N VAL A 46 3.86 -17.72 -22.21
CA VAL A 46 3.47 -19.04 -21.70
C VAL A 46 2.88 -19.90 -22.81
N ALA A 47 2.02 -19.34 -23.67
CA ALA A 47 1.49 -20.07 -24.83
C ALA A 47 2.62 -20.54 -25.77
N ALA A 48 3.60 -19.70 -26.06
CA ALA A 48 4.74 -20.08 -26.90
C ALA A 48 5.63 -21.14 -26.23
N TYR A 49 5.83 -21.04 -24.91
CA TYR A 49 6.60 -22.03 -24.13
C TYR A 49 5.93 -23.40 -24.10
N LYS A 50 4.59 -23.46 -24.03
CA LYS A 50 3.84 -24.72 -24.10
C LYS A 50 4.02 -25.46 -25.43
N VAL A 51 4.10 -24.69 -26.52
CA VAL A 51 4.33 -25.25 -27.87
C VAL A 51 5.81 -25.64 -28.04
N ASN A 52 6.73 -24.86 -27.48
CA ASN A 52 8.16 -25.10 -27.56
C ASN A 52 8.86 -24.77 -26.24
N ALA A 53 9.16 -25.81 -25.46
CA ALA A 53 9.83 -25.68 -24.16
C ALA A 53 11.28 -25.15 -24.27
N ASN A 54 11.88 -25.18 -25.45
CA ASN A 54 13.25 -24.68 -25.69
C ASN A 54 13.30 -23.20 -26.07
N ILE A 55 12.18 -22.47 -25.97
CA ILE A 55 12.15 -21.04 -26.30
C ILE A 55 13.05 -20.25 -25.35
N ASN A 56 13.97 -19.47 -25.92
CA ASN A 56 14.85 -18.60 -25.13
C ASN A 56 14.07 -17.35 -24.66
N PRO A 57 13.82 -17.17 -23.35
CA PRO A 57 13.02 -16.06 -22.84
C PRO A 57 13.66 -14.70 -23.09
N VAL A 58 14.99 -14.60 -23.01
CA VAL A 58 15.72 -13.34 -23.26
C VAL A 58 15.51 -12.92 -24.71
N ARG A 59 15.69 -13.86 -25.66
CA ARG A 59 15.46 -13.59 -27.09
C ARG A 59 13.98 -13.27 -27.37
N TYR A 60 13.07 -13.97 -26.72
CA TYR A 60 11.63 -13.74 -26.87
C TYR A 60 11.25 -12.31 -26.47
N VAL A 61 11.70 -11.86 -25.30
CA VAL A 61 11.38 -10.51 -24.81
C VAL A 61 12.07 -9.45 -25.66
N ASN A 62 13.38 -9.59 -25.90
CA ASN A 62 14.18 -8.57 -26.59
C ASN A 62 13.79 -8.36 -28.06
N SER A 63 13.20 -9.37 -28.72
CA SER A 63 12.75 -9.26 -30.12
C SER A 63 11.37 -8.62 -30.29
N ARG A 64 10.60 -8.47 -29.21
CA ARG A 64 9.18 -8.05 -29.27
C ARG A 64 8.88 -6.81 -28.46
N PHE A 65 9.75 -6.47 -27.51
CA PHE A 65 9.51 -5.38 -26.58
C PHE A 65 10.76 -4.53 -26.39
N THR A 66 10.52 -3.26 -26.12
CA THR A 66 11.53 -2.22 -25.93
C THR A 66 11.32 -1.52 -24.60
N ARG A 67 12.29 -0.72 -24.15
CA ARG A 67 12.15 0.04 -22.90
C ARG A 67 11.01 1.06 -22.91
N ASN A 68 10.48 1.39 -24.09
CA ASN A 68 9.31 2.25 -24.25
C ASN A 68 8.01 1.55 -23.85
N ASP A 69 8.01 0.22 -23.75
CA ASP A 69 6.90 -0.58 -23.25
C ASP A 69 6.81 -0.48 -21.72
N ILE A 70 6.35 0.68 -21.24
CA ILE A 70 6.29 1.05 -19.82
C ILE A 70 5.47 0.08 -18.94
N TYR A 71 4.66 -0.79 -19.54
CA TYR A 71 3.90 -1.82 -18.84
C TYR A 71 4.76 -3.02 -18.45
N ILE A 72 5.95 -3.18 -19.02
CA ILE A 72 6.89 -4.23 -18.63
C ILE A 72 7.67 -3.77 -17.39
N PRO A 73 7.61 -4.53 -16.28
CA PRO A 73 8.33 -4.18 -15.06
C PRO A 73 9.84 -4.11 -15.28
N ARG A 74 10.51 -3.18 -14.59
CA ARG A 74 11.97 -2.95 -14.74
C ARG A 74 12.82 -4.18 -14.47
N TYR A 75 12.39 -5.05 -13.56
CA TYR A 75 13.11 -6.28 -13.22
C TYR A 75 13.17 -7.27 -14.40
N VAL A 76 12.20 -7.23 -15.33
CA VAL A 76 12.20 -8.06 -16.54
C VAL A 76 13.31 -7.58 -17.48
N PHE A 77 13.36 -6.29 -17.79
CA PHE A 77 14.41 -5.73 -18.63
C PHE A 77 15.79 -5.89 -18.00
N TYR A 78 15.90 -5.77 -16.67
CA TYR A 78 17.15 -6.03 -15.97
C TYR A 78 17.67 -7.47 -16.19
N LEU A 79 16.80 -8.48 -16.19
CA LEU A 79 17.19 -9.86 -16.48
C LEU A 79 17.52 -10.09 -17.95
N VAL A 80 16.83 -9.39 -18.85
CA VAL A 80 17.14 -9.38 -20.30
C VAL A 80 18.53 -8.79 -20.55
N ASP A 81 18.84 -7.63 -19.96
CA ASP A 81 20.14 -6.96 -20.09
C ASP A 81 21.29 -7.85 -19.58
N LYS A 82 21.04 -8.62 -18.53
CA LYS A 82 22.01 -9.57 -17.95
C LYS A 82 22.06 -10.93 -18.65
N CYS A 83 21.23 -11.15 -19.68
CA CYS A 83 21.12 -12.43 -20.36
C CYS A 83 20.79 -13.62 -19.42
N GLU A 84 20.10 -13.38 -18.30
CA GLU A 84 19.75 -14.42 -17.32
C GLU A 84 18.51 -15.21 -17.75
N LYS A 85 18.69 -16.18 -18.66
CA LYS A 85 17.61 -16.96 -19.27
C LYS A 85 16.75 -17.68 -18.23
N ASP A 86 17.37 -18.43 -17.33
CA ASP A 86 16.64 -19.28 -16.37
C ASP A 86 15.89 -18.43 -15.34
N SER A 87 16.54 -17.40 -14.80
CA SER A 87 15.91 -16.44 -13.88
C SER A 87 14.72 -15.76 -14.54
N LEU A 88 14.86 -15.32 -15.80
CA LEU A 88 13.79 -14.67 -16.55
C LEU A 88 12.61 -15.61 -16.79
N HIS A 89 12.87 -16.87 -17.19
CA HIS A 89 11.80 -17.86 -17.32
C HIS A 89 11.03 -18.04 -16.02
N LYS A 90 11.73 -18.30 -14.90
CA LYS A 90 11.09 -18.51 -13.59
C LYS A 90 10.26 -17.30 -13.15
N VAL A 91 10.78 -16.10 -13.38
CA VAL A 91 10.08 -14.84 -13.08
C VAL A 91 8.81 -14.70 -13.91
N LEU A 92 8.86 -14.94 -15.23
CA LEU A 92 7.69 -14.83 -16.10
C LEU A 92 6.62 -15.88 -15.76
N ILE A 93 7.02 -17.12 -15.44
CA ILE A 93 6.07 -18.16 -15.01
C ILE A 93 5.46 -17.83 -13.65
N SER A 94 6.26 -17.38 -12.68
CA SER A 94 5.73 -16.97 -11.36
C SER A 94 4.74 -15.82 -11.50
N ASP A 95 5.08 -14.81 -12.30
CA ASP A 95 4.20 -13.68 -12.58
C ASP A 95 2.89 -14.14 -13.21
N TYR A 96 2.96 -15.01 -14.22
CA TYR A 96 1.76 -15.58 -14.85
C TYR A 96 0.88 -16.32 -13.84
N MET A 97 1.46 -17.20 -13.01
CA MET A 97 0.69 -18.00 -12.05
C MET A 97 0.06 -17.15 -10.95
N SER A 98 0.73 -16.08 -10.53
CA SER A 98 0.20 -15.17 -9.51
C SER A 98 -1.03 -14.40 -9.99
N GLU A 99 -1.13 -14.12 -11.28
CA GLU A 99 -2.20 -13.32 -11.89
C GLU A 99 -3.26 -14.19 -12.61
N PHE A 100 -2.98 -15.47 -12.87
CA PHE A 100 -3.94 -16.37 -13.51
C PHE A 100 -5.19 -16.56 -12.62
N PRO A 101 -6.41 -16.53 -13.18
CA PRO A 101 -7.64 -16.59 -12.41
C PRO A 101 -7.86 -18.01 -11.85
N THR A 102 -7.24 -18.29 -10.70
CA THR A 102 -7.58 -19.42 -9.83
C THR A 102 -8.46 -18.93 -8.70
N THR A 103 -9.31 -19.78 -8.13
CA THR A 103 -10.18 -19.41 -6.99
C THR A 103 -9.39 -18.81 -5.82
N SER A 104 -8.19 -19.35 -5.54
CA SER A 104 -7.28 -18.82 -4.53
C SER A 104 -6.77 -17.42 -4.87
N ASN A 105 -6.31 -17.20 -6.11
CA ASN A 105 -5.83 -15.90 -6.55
C ASN A 105 -6.94 -14.85 -6.57
N ILE A 106 -8.16 -15.22 -6.95
CA ILE A 106 -9.34 -14.35 -6.89
C ILE A 106 -9.64 -13.95 -5.44
N LEU A 107 -9.57 -14.89 -4.49
CA LEU A 107 -9.74 -14.59 -3.07
C LEU A 107 -8.64 -13.67 -2.52
N ILE A 108 -7.37 -13.95 -2.81
CA ILE A 108 -6.23 -13.12 -2.37
C ILE A 108 -6.30 -11.71 -2.96
N THR A 109 -6.61 -11.59 -4.25
CA THR A 109 -6.76 -10.29 -4.92
C THR A 109 -7.96 -9.51 -4.36
N THR A 110 -9.05 -10.20 -4.03
CA THR A 110 -10.21 -9.56 -3.39
C THR A 110 -9.89 -9.11 -1.96
N LEU A 111 -9.23 -9.95 -1.16
CA LEU A 111 -8.80 -9.61 0.20
C LEU A 111 -7.80 -8.45 0.21
N SER A 112 -6.87 -8.39 -0.75
CA SER A 112 -5.94 -7.25 -0.87
C SER A 112 -6.66 -5.96 -1.28
N LYS A 113 -7.68 -6.03 -2.16
CA LYS A 113 -8.54 -4.87 -2.47
C LYS A 113 -9.28 -4.39 -1.21
N ILE A 114 -9.85 -5.30 -0.42
CA ILE A 114 -10.50 -4.98 0.86
C ILE A 114 -9.49 -4.37 1.83
N GLY A 115 -8.29 -4.94 1.94
CA GLY A 115 -7.21 -4.42 2.79
C GLY A 115 -6.79 -3.01 2.39
N ASN A 116 -6.72 -2.70 1.09
CA ASN A 116 -6.42 -1.35 0.60
C ASN A 116 -7.54 -0.35 0.97
N ILE A 117 -8.81 -0.76 0.89
CA ILE A 117 -9.95 0.06 1.32
C ILE A 117 -9.91 0.31 2.83
N LEU A 118 -9.62 -0.73 3.62
CA LEU A 118 -9.47 -0.60 5.07
C LEU A 118 -8.30 0.31 5.46
N SER A 119 -7.14 0.15 4.84
CA SER A 119 -5.96 1.02 5.05
C SER A 119 -6.28 2.48 4.72
N PHE A 120 -7.07 2.71 3.68
CA PHE A 120 -7.56 4.02 3.31
C PHE A 120 -8.49 4.62 4.39
N ILE A 121 -9.49 3.86 4.86
CA ILE A 121 -10.38 4.30 5.96
C ILE A 121 -9.57 4.61 7.24
N MET A 122 -8.61 3.75 7.58
CA MET A 122 -7.73 3.97 8.74
C MET A 122 -6.89 5.23 8.60
N SER A 123 -6.45 5.57 7.38
CA SER A 123 -5.73 6.83 7.13
C SER A 123 -6.61 8.05 7.41
N PHE A 124 -7.91 7.99 7.08
CA PHE A 124 -8.87 9.04 7.43
C PHE A 124 -9.07 9.20 8.93
N ILE A 125 -9.27 8.08 9.63
CA ILE A 125 -9.43 8.06 11.09
C ILE A 125 -8.18 8.67 11.75
N MET A 126 -6.98 8.33 11.27
CA MET A 126 -5.75 8.89 11.80
C MET A 126 -5.58 10.38 11.52
N ILE A 127 -5.94 10.88 10.33
CA ILE A 127 -5.93 12.33 10.03
C ILE A 127 -6.87 13.06 11.00
N PHE A 128 -8.06 12.50 11.22
CA PHE A 128 -9.01 13.06 12.17
C PHE A 128 -8.46 13.04 13.60
N ALA A 129 -7.85 11.93 14.03
CA ALA A 129 -7.23 11.82 15.35
C ALA A 129 -6.10 12.83 15.56
N VAL A 130 -5.20 13.00 14.59
CA VAL A 130 -4.12 14.02 14.65
C VAL A 130 -4.71 15.42 14.74
N SER A 131 -5.74 15.72 13.93
CA SER A 131 -6.41 17.02 13.93
C SER A 131 -7.12 17.30 15.27
N PHE A 132 -7.77 16.29 15.83
CA PHE A 132 -8.41 16.37 17.14
C PHE A 132 -7.39 16.63 18.26
N MET A 133 -6.26 15.91 18.26
CA MET A 133 -5.18 16.12 19.23
C MET A 133 -4.59 17.54 19.15
N PHE A 134 -4.46 18.08 17.93
CA PHE A 134 -4.05 19.47 17.75
C PHE A 134 -5.06 20.46 18.35
N LEU A 135 -6.35 20.30 18.05
CA LEU A 135 -7.40 21.15 18.61
C LEU A 135 -7.47 21.07 20.14
N LEU A 136 -7.35 19.85 20.69
CA LEU A 136 -7.27 19.64 22.13
C LEU A 136 -6.09 20.39 22.73
N THR A 137 -4.92 20.34 22.09
CA THR A 137 -3.72 21.08 22.53
C THR A 137 -3.97 22.59 22.54
N CYS A 138 -4.58 23.15 21.48
CA CYS A 138 -4.94 24.57 21.44
C CYS A 138 -5.91 24.96 22.56
N TYR A 139 -6.93 24.13 22.81
CA TYR A 139 -7.89 24.35 23.90
C TYR A 139 -7.17 24.39 25.26
N MET A 140 -6.28 23.44 25.54
CA MET A 140 -5.54 23.40 26.82
C MET A 140 -4.60 24.60 26.99
N ILE A 141 -4.01 25.12 25.90
CA ILE A 141 -3.20 26.35 25.94
C ILE A 141 -4.08 27.55 26.33
N ILE A 142 -5.25 27.70 25.69
CA ILE A 142 -6.18 28.80 25.99
C ILE A 142 -6.68 28.72 27.43
N ASP A 143 -7.03 27.53 27.90
CA ASP A 143 -7.47 27.28 29.28
C ASP A 143 -6.37 27.67 30.28
N THR A 144 -5.13 27.25 30.02
CA THR A 144 -3.97 27.59 30.87
C THR A 144 -3.74 29.11 30.93
N ILE A 145 -3.82 29.81 29.80
CA ILE A 145 -3.70 31.27 29.75
C ILE A 145 -4.83 31.93 30.56
N SER A 146 -6.05 31.42 30.43
CA SER A 146 -7.22 31.94 31.15
C SER A 146 -7.08 31.79 32.66
N ILE A 147 -6.60 30.64 33.14
CA ILE A 147 -6.32 30.40 34.56
C ILE A 147 -5.28 31.39 35.10
N VAL A 148 -4.21 31.64 34.36
CA VAL A 148 -3.15 32.59 34.76
C VAL A 148 -3.68 34.02 34.84
N ILE A 149 -4.52 34.44 33.88
CA ILE A 149 -5.09 35.80 33.86
C ILE A 149 -6.11 36.01 34.99
N ILE A 150 -6.98 35.02 35.23
CA ILE A 150 -8.06 35.11 36.23
C ILE A 150 -7.52 34.88 37.65
N GLY A 151 -6.40 34.16 37.79
CA GLY A 151 -5.76 33.86 39.08
C GLY A 151 -6.49 32.80 39.90
N ASN A 152 -7.39 32.01 39.30
CA ASN A 152 -8.12 30.94 39.97
C ASN A 152 -7.34 29.62 39.91
N TYR A 153 -6.47 29.38 40.89
CA TYR A 153 -5.63 28.18 40.98
C TYR A 153 -6.35 27.06 41.73
N GLU A 154 -7.13 26.25 41.01
CA GLU A 154 -7.76 25.07 41.57
C GLU A 154 -6.78 23.88 41.63
N THR A 155 -6.96 23.01 42.63
CA THR A 155 -6.23 21.75 42.73
C THR A 155 -7.03 20.62 42.10
N ILE A 156 -6.38 19.83 41.25
CA ILE A 156 -6.95 18.68 40.55
C ILE A 156 -6.27 17.43 41.10
N MET A 157 -7.06 16.45 41.50
CA MET A 157 -6.55 15.12 41.86
C MET A 157 -6.56 14.20 40.63
N PHE A 158 -5.39 13.72 40.23
CA PHE A 158 -5.24 12.81 39.10
C PHE A 158 -4.37 11.62 39.50
N LEU A 159 -4.90 10.40 39.36
CA LEU A 159 -4.22 9.15 39.75
C LEU A 159 -3.61 9.18 41.17
N GLY A 160 -4.30 9.81 42.12
CA GLY A 160 -3.86 9.93 43.51
C GLY A 160 -2.81 11.03 43.77
N ILE A 161 -2.39 11.78 42.74
CA ILE A 161 -1.50 12.93 42.86
C ILE A 161 -2.33 14.21 42.82
N THR A 162 -2.11 15.11 43.78
CA THR A 162 -2.69 16.46 43.77
C THR A 162 -1.78 17.40 42.99
N LEU A 163 -2.32 17.98 41.91
CA LEU A 163 -1.62 18.94 41.07
C LEU A 163 -2.41 20.26 41.03
N ASN A 164 -1.71 21.38 40.90
CA ASN A 164 -2.38 22.62 40.50
C ASN A 164 -2.82 22.49 39.03
N SER A 165 -3.95 23.11 38.68
CA SER A 165 -4.56 23.09 37.35
C SER A 165 -3.58 23.45 36.23
N ILE A 166 -2.66 24.40 36.47
CA ILE A 166 -1.61 24.77 35.51
C ILE A 166 -0.64 23.61 35.26
N SER A 167 -0.12 23.01 36.32
CA SER A 167 0.81 21.88 36.21
C SER A 167 0.17 20.69 35.50
N PHE A 168 -1.10 20.43 35.79
CA PHE A 168 -1.89 19.40 35.13
C PHE A 168 -2.05 19.66 33.62
N ASN A 169 -2.44 20.88 33.23
CA ASN A 169 -2.59 21.26 31.83
C ASN A 169 -1.26 21.20 31.06
N ILE A 170 -0.15 21.62 31.66
CA ILE A 170 1.18 21.51 31.04
C ILE A 170 1.51 20.04 30.76
N ILE A 171 1.26 19.14 31.70
CA ILE A 171 1.49 17.69 31.51
C ILE A 171 0.62 17.16 30.36
N LEU A 172 -0.66 17.55 30.30
CA LEU A 172 -1.56 17.12 29.24
C LEU A 172 -1.16 17.67 27.86
N ILE A 173 -0.69 18.91 27.77
CA ILE A 173 -0.16 19.50 26.53
C ILE A 173 1.02 18.67 26.02
N VAL A 174 1.98 18.34 26.89
CA VAL A 174 3.15 17.53 26.53
C VAL A 174 2.73 16.15 26.03
N LEU A 175 1.78 15.50 26.72
CA LEU A 175 1.23 14.21 26.30
C LEU A 175 0.53 14.30 24.94
N CYS A 176 -0.30 15.32 24.73
CA CYS A 176 -1.03 15.49 23.47
C CYS A 176 -0.08 15.70 22.28
N LEU A 177 0.96 16.52 22.47
CA LEU A 177 1.99 16.73 21.45
C LEU A 177 2.76 15.44 21.16
N PHE A 178 3.16 14.70 22.20
CA PHE A 178 3.86 13.42 22.03
C PHE A 178 3.03 12.43 21.22
N PHE A 179 1.78 12.17 21.62
CA PHE A 179 0.89 11.25 20.91
C PHE A 179 0.56 11.75 19.50
N GLY A 180 0.36 13.06 19.31
CA GLY A 180 0.11 13.67 18.01
C GLY A 180 1.27 13.44 17.04
N ILE A 181 2.51 13.62 17.49
CA ILE A 181 3.73 13.35 16.70
C ILE A 181 3.84 11.87 16.34
N VAL A 182 3.62 10.96 17.30
CA VAL A 182 3.67 9.52 17.06
C VAL A 182 2.65 9.11 16.00
N LEU A 183 1.41 9.58 16.10
CA LEU A 183 0.37 9.32 15.11
C LEU A 183 0.73 9.88 13.72
N MET A 184 1.32 11.08 13.66
CA MET A 184 1.78 11.68 12.42
C MET A 184 2.87 10.84 11.74
N ILE A 185 3.83 10.31 12.50
CA ILE A 185 4.88 9.42 11.97
C ILE A 185 4.27 8.16 11.35
N ILE A 186 3.32 7.53 12.07
CA ILE A 186 2.61 6.33 11.58
C ILE A 186 1.86 6.64 10.28
N LEU A 187 1.16 7.79 10.21
CA LEU A 187 0.45 8.23 9.02
C LEU A 187 1.39 8.38 7.81
N ILE A 188 2.55 9.04 7.99
CA ILE A 188 3.55 9.22 6.93
C ILE A 188 4.05 7.86 6.42
N TYR A 189 4.30 6.91 7.32
CA TYR A 189 4.74 5.57 6.96
C TYR A 189 3.69 4.82 6.12
N MET A 190 2.41 4.87 6.54
CA MET A 190 1.32 4.24 5.80
C MET A 190 1.14 4.83 4.39
N VAL A 191 1.23 6.16 4.25
CA VAL A 191 1.09 6.83 2.95
C VAL A 191 2.27 6.52 2.01
N ARG A 192 3.47 6.29 2.54
CA ARG A 192 4.68 5.99 1.74
C ARG A 192 4.81 4.54 1.29
N SER A 193 4.02 3.61 1.83
CA SER A 193 4.21 2.16 1.67
C SER A 193 3.93 1.57 0.26
N GLU A 194 3.50 2.36 -0.72
CA GLU A 194 3.28 1.82 -2.08
C GLU A 194 4.61 1.72 -2.87
N GLU A 195 5.32 0.60 -2.74
CA GLU A 195 6.39 0.26 -3.68
C GLU A 195 5.81 0.02 -5.09
N ASP A 196 6.16 0.90 -6.01
CA ASP A 196 5.77 0.83 -7.41
C ASP A 196 6.72 -0.13 -8.15
N ARG A 197 6.18 -1.26 -8.66
CA ARG A 197 6.92 -2.26 -9.48
C ARG A 197 7.58 -1.62 -10.71
N TYR A 198 7.14 -0.42 -11.11
CA TYR A 198 7.64 0.36 -12.25
C TYR A 198 8.66 1.45 -11.85
N LYS A 199 8.87 1.70 -10.54
CA LYS A 199 9.86 2.64 -9.98
C LYS A 199 10.71 2.01 -8.86
N MET A 200 11.20 0.79 -9.09
CA MET A 200 11.99 0.06 -8.08
C MET A 200 13.46 0.52 -8.06
N SER A 201 14.03 0.61 -6.85
CA SER A 201 15.48 0.68 -6.65
C SER A 201 16.15 -0.64 -7.06
N MET A 202 17.45 -0.61 -7.36
CA MET A 202 18.21 -1.81 -7.71
C MET A 202 18.16 -2.90 -6.63
N LYS A 203 18.20 -2.49 -5.35
CA LYS A 203 18.08 -3.40 -4.21
C LYS A 203 16.70 -4.08 -4.20
N SER A 204 15.64 -3.32 -4.47
CA SER A 204 14.26 -3.83 -4.55
C SER A 204 14.09 -4.77 -5.76
N ILE A 205 14.71 -4.48 -6.92
CA ILE A 205 14.70 -5.36 -8.11
C ILE A 205 15.27 -6.74 -7.75
N ASN A 206 16.47 -6.79 -7.17
CA ASN A 206 17.10 -8.05 -6.81
C ASN A 206 16.30 -8.83 -5.77
N LYS A 207 15.72 -8.15 -4.76
CA LYS A 207 14.85 -8.79 -3.76
C LYS A 207 13.62 -9.42 -4.42
N ASN A 208 12.98 -8.69 -5.33
CA ASN A 208 11.77 -9.15 -6.03
C ASN A 208 12.07 -10.37 -6.92
N ILE A 209 13.17 -10.36 -7.67
CA ILE A 209 13.61 -11.51 -8.47
C ILE A 209 13.84 -12.75 -7.60
N LYS A 210 14.57 -12.59 -6.48
CA LYS A 210 14.80 -13.71 -5.54
C LYS A 210 13.51 -14.28 -4.99
N GLN A 211 12.55 -13.42 -4.62
CA GLN A 211 11.25 -13.84 -4.14
C GLN A 211 10.48 -14.64 -5.22
N LYS A 212 10.44 -14.14 -6.45
CA LYS A 212 9.74 -14.80 -7.57
C LYS A 212 10.34 -16.15 -7.93
N ILE A 213 11.66 -16.27 -7.90
CA ILE A 213 12.34 -17.55 -8.10
C ILE A 213 11.98 -18.53 -6.97
N LYS A 214 11.88 -18.06 -5.72
CA LYS A 214 11.45 -18.89 -4.59
C LYS A 214 9.99 -19.35 -4.75
N GLU A 215 9.09 -18.46 -5.14
CA GLU A 215 7.68 -18.78 -5.44
C GLU A 215 7.57 -19.85 -6.52
N TYR A 216 8.28 -19.68 -7.64
CA TYR A 216 8.37 -20.68 -8.70
C TYR A 216 8.83 -22.04 -8.14
N ASN A 217 9.99 -22.08 -7.47
CA ASN A 217 10.53 -23.35 -6.98
C ASN A 217 9.55 -24.05 -6.01
N ASN A 218 8.87 -23.29 -5.15
CA ASN A 218 7.88 -23.83 -4.22
C ASN A 218 6.66 -24.44 -4.95
N MET A 219 6.17 -23.80 -6.03
CA MET A 219 5.06 -24.34 -6.83
C MET A 219 5.40 -25.72 -7.42
N PHE A 220 6.64 -25.90 -7.89
CA PHE A 220 7.10 -27.17 -8.47
C PHE A 220 7.36 -28.25 -7.40
N ILE A 221 7.84 -27.87 -6.21
CA ILE A 221 8.01 -28.80 -5.08
C ILE A 221 6.64 -29.34 -4.61
N ILE A 222 5.62 -28.48 -4.51
CA ILE A 222 4.26 -28.89 -4.13
C ILE A 222 3.64 -29.80 -5.19
N LYS A 223 3.87 -29.51 -6.48
CA LYS A 223 3.38 -30.31 -7.61
C LYS A 223 4.00 -31.72 -7.68
N ASN A 224 5.25 -31.88 -7.24
CA ASN A 224 5.89 -33.21 -7.17
C ASN A 224 5.36 -34.08 -6.01
N ASN A 225 4.66 -33.49 -5.04
CA ASN A 225 4.06 -34.20 -3.89
C ASN A 225 2.53 -34.33 -4.00
N SER A 226 1.90 -33.78 -5.05
CA SER A 226 0.45 -33.85 -5.27
C SER A 226 0.16 -33.88 -6.79
N GLU A 227 -0.17 -35.05 -7.34
CA GLU A 227 -0.87 -35.10 -8.63
C GLU A 227 -2.25 -34.44 -8.46
N PRO A 228 -2.65 -33.51 -9.35
CA PRO A 228 -2.85 -33.83 -10.76
C PRO A 228 -2.17 -32.89 -11.76
N LYS A 229 -1.88 -33.47 -12.92
CA LYS A 229 -1.66 -32.81 -14.21
C LYS A 229 -2.82 -31.85 -14.48
N TYR A 230 -2.54 -30.56 -14.65
CA TYR A 230 -3.03 -29.61 -15.67
C TYR A 230 -2.45 -28.23 -15.30
N TYR A 231 -2.25 -27.34 -16.28
CA TYR A 231 -1.65 -25.98 -16.17
C TYR A 231 -0.13 -25.78 -16.34
N LEU A 232 0.59 -26.70 -16.97
CA LEU A 232 1.72 -26.30 -17.83
C LEU A 232 1.53 -26.99 -19.16
#